data_AF-A0A2V8NN63-F1
#
_entry.id   AF-A0A2V8NN63-F1
#
_cell.length_a   1.000
_cell.length_b   1.000
_cell.length_c   1.000
_cell.angle_alpha   90.00
_cell.angle_beta   90.00
_cell.angle_gamma   90.00
#
_symmetry.space_group_name_H-M   'P 1'
#
loop_
_entity.id
_entity.type
_entity.pdbx_description
1 polymer ?
#
loop_
_entity_poly.entity_id
_entity_poly.type
_entity_poly.pdbx_seq_one_letter_code
_entity_poly.pdbx_strand_id
1 'polypeptide(L)'
;MVRSNLVKPSPEVPLPVEPEIDTLHAEEFARELRRASDTLPPRINIDAESVEQGLAKLVLTLIEFIRRLLEKQAIRRMEGGDLSPEQIEELGLALMKLEEKMQELKAQFGLAKEDLNLDLGPVGRLI
;
A
#
# COMPACT_ATOMS: atom_id res chain seq x y z
N MET A 1 73.41 9.67 3.40
CA MET A 1 72.38 10.31 2.57
C MET A 1 71.44 9.22 2.04
N VAL A 2 70.43 8.84 2.84
CA VAL A 2 69.49 7.75 2.54
C VAL A 2 68.12 8.39 2.33
N ARG A 3 67.56 8.29 1.13
CA ARG A 3 66.18 8.70 0.84
C ARG A 3 65.33 7.43 0.77
N SER A 4 64.60 7.12 1.84
CA SER A 4 63.55 6.10 1.85
C SER A 4 62.30 6.65 1.18
N ASN A 5 61.86 6.03 0.10
CA ASN A 5 60.58 6.33 -0.55
C ASN A 5 59.44 5.72 0.27
N LEU A 6 58.54 6.58 0.73
CA LEU A 6 57.27 6.21 1.35
C LEU A 6 56.29 5.76 0.25
N VAL A 7 55.97 4.47 0.21
CA VAL A 7 54.80 3.96 -0.51
C VAL A 7 53.57 4.38 0.27
N LYS A 8 52.73 5.24 -0.30
CA LYS A 8 51.40 5.53 0.26
C LYS A 8 50.46 4.36 -0.07
N PRO A 9 49.61 3.90 0.86
CA PRO A 9 48.63 2.85 0.56
C PRO A 9 47.59 3.40 -0.42
N SER A 10 47.24 2.59 -1.42
CA SER A 10 46.15 2.88 -2.36
C SER A 10 44.82 3.04 -1.62
N PRO A 11 43.91 3.91 -2.09
CA PRO A 11 42.57 3.99 -1.51
C PRO A 11 41.82 2.68 -1.78
N GLU A 12 41.38 2.00 -0.72
CA GLU A 12 40.46 0.87 -0.82
C GLU A 12 39.17 1.36 -1.50
N VAL A 13 38.88 0.81 -2.67
CA VAL A 13 37.58 0.99 -3.33
C VAL A 13 36.54 0.29 -2.44
N PRO A 14 35.53 1.00 -1.91
CA PRO A 14 34.48 0.35 -1.15
C PRO A 14 33.81 -0.70 -2.03
N LEU A 15 33.76 -1.94 -1.57
CA LEU A 15 32.96 -2.97 -2.21
C LEU A 15 31.50 -2.44 -2.31
N PRO A 16 30.78 -2.71 -3.40
CA PRO A 16 29.35 -2.44 -3.45
C PRO A 16 28.70 -3.13 -2.27
N VAL A 17 28.14 -2.35 -1.35
CA VAL A 17 27.29 -2.89 -0.29
C VAL A 17 26.02 -3.32 -1.01
N GLU A 18 25.96 -4.60 -1.40
CA GLU A 18 24.69 -5.18 -1.80
C GLU A 18 23.72 -4.91 -0.64
N PRO A 19 22.53 -4.32 -0.89
CA PRO A 19 21.56 -4.21 0.17
C PRO A 19 21.35 -5.63 0.70
N GLU A 20 21.62 -5.84 1.99
CA GLU A 20 21.14 -7.04 2.69
C GLU A 20 19.62 -6.96 2.62
N ILE A 21 19.05 -7.45 1.52
CA ILE A 21 17.64 -7.77 1.46
C ILE A 21 17.54 -8.90 2.47
N ASP A 22 16.99 -8.58 3.63
CA ASP A 22 16.73 -9.56 4.67
C ASP A 22 15.77 -10.62 4.11
N THR A 23 16.36 -11.65 3.50
CA THR A 23 15.63 -12.75 2.87
C THR A 23 14.86 -13.55 3.91
N LEU A 24 15.21 -13.44 5.20
CA LEU A 24 14.49 -14.10 6.28
C LEU A 24 13.06 -13.56 6.36
N HIS A 25 12.86 -12.25 6.21
CA HIS A 25 11.52 -11.64 6.17
C HIS A 25 10.73 -12.06 4.93
N ALA A 26 11.39 -12.14 3.77
CA ALA A 26 10.73 -12.56 2.53
C ALA A 26 10.35 -14.06 2.54
N GLU A 27 11.20 -14.91 3.12
CA GLU A 27 10.95 -16.35 3.29
C GLU A 27 9.92 -16.65 4.38
N GLU A 28 9.89 -15.84 5.43
CA GLU A 28 8.86 -15.92 6.47
C GLU A 28 7.50 -15.53 5.90
N PHE A 29 7.43 -14.41 5.18
CA PHE A 29 6.24 -13.96 4.47
C PHE A 29 5.76 -14.99 3.42
N ALA A 30 6.67 -15.56 2.63
CA ALA A 30 6.33 -16.60 1.66
C ALA A 30 5.80 -17.88 2.32
N ARG A 31 6.30 -18.22 3.52
CA ARG A 31 5.78 -19.35 4.31
C ARG A 31 4.40 -19.05 4.87
N GLU A 32 4.15 -17.84 5.34
CA GLU A 32 2.83 -17.42 5.81
C GLU A 32 1.79 -17.41 4.68
N LEU A 33 2.16 -16.90 3.49
CA LEU A 33 1.31 -16.97 2.30
C LEU A 33 0.97 -18.41 1.91
N ARG A 34 1.95 -19.33 1.95
CA ARG A 34 1.71 -20.75 1.66
C ARG A 34 0.78 -21.39 2.68
N ARG A 35 0.98 -21.12 3.97
CA ARG A 35 0.09 -21.62 5.03
C ARG A 35 -1.34 -21.09 4.89
N ALA A 36 -1.51 -19.83 4.50
CA ALA A 36 -2.81 -19.25 4.22
C ALA A 36 -3.44 -19.82 2.93
N SER A 37 -2.63 -20.22 1.95
CA SER A 37 -3.13 -20.91 0.75
C SER A 37 -3.52 -22.37 1.00
N ASP A 38 -2.87 -23.04 1.95
CA ASP A 38 -3.19 -24.42 2.31
C ASP A 38 -4.52 -24.54 3.08
N THR A 39 -5.00 -23.45 3.69
CA THR A 39 -6.32 -23.38 4.34
C THR A 39 -7.45 -22.97 3.39
N LEU A 40 -7.11 -22.51 2.18
CA LEU A 40 -8.09 -22.19 1.14
C LEU A 40 -8.57 -23.51 0.49
N PRO A 41 -9.89 -23.73 0.38
CA PRO A 41 -10.40 -24.95 -0.25
C PRO A 41 -9.92 -25.05 -1.71
N PRO A 42 -9.57 -26.25 -2.20
CA PRO A 42 -9.03 -26.47 -3.56
C PRO A 42 -10.01 -26.08 -4.67
N ARG A 43 -11.28 -25.86 -4.32
CA ARG A 43 -12.26 -25.16 -5.12
C ARG A 43 -12.95 -24.17 -4.18
N ILE A 44 -12.77 -22.88 -4.44
CA ILE A 44 -13.66 -21.86 -3.89
C ILE A 44 -15.04 -22.21 -4.46
N ASN A 45 -15.99 -22.60 -3.62
CA ASN A 45 -17.37 -22.75 -4.07
C ASN A 45 -17.91 -21.34 -4.25
N ILE A 46 -17.78 -20.87 -5.48
CA ILE A 46 -18.06 -19.50 -5.86
C ILE A 46 -19.55 -19.39 -6.13
N ASP A 47 -20.35 -19.14 -5.10
CA ASP A 47 -21.70 -18.64 -5.32
C ASP A 47 -21.59 -17.25 -5.98
N ALA A 48 -22.25 -17.05 -7.11
CA ALA A 48 -22.09 -15.85 -7.94
C ALA A 48 -22.40 -14.57 -7.14
N GLU A 49 -23.40 -14.62 -6.27
CA GLU A 49 -23.78 -13.52 -5.39
C GLU A 49 -22.69 -13.22 -4.34
N SER A 50 -22.05 -14.26 -3.79
CA SER A 50 -20.94 -14.11 -2.84
C SER A 50 -19.66 -13.51 -3.46
N VAL A 51 -19.41 -13.75 -4.75
CA VAL A 51 -18.29 -13.11 -5.46
C VAL A 51 -18.56 -11.66 -5.71
N GLU A 52 -19.76 -11.36 -6.19
CA GLU A 52 -20.12 -9.99 -6.50
C GLU A 52 -19.92 -9.12 -5.26
N GLN A 53 -20.38 -9.61 -4.10
CA GLN A 53 -20.16 -8.97 -2.81
C GLN A 53 -18.68 -8.90 -2.41
N GLY A 54 -17.93 -10.00 -2.54
CA GLY A 54 -16.51 -10.03 -2.21
C GLY A 54 -15.65 -9.10 -3.09
N LEU A 55 -15.95 -9.03 -4.38
CA LEU A 55 -15.28 -8.17 -5.34
C LEU A 55 -15.65 -6.70 -5.11
N ALA A 56 -16.93 -6.40 -4.87
CA ALA A 56 -17.38 -5.06 -4.51
C ALA A 56 -16.66 -4.57 -3.26
N LYS A 57 -16.58 -5.40 -2.22
CA LYS A 57 -15.83 -5.13 -0.99
C LYS A 57 -14.36 -4.83 -1.29
N LEU A 58 -13.68 -5.67 -2.06
CA LEU A 58 -12.27 -5.48 -2.43
C LEU A 58 -12.02 -4.16 -3.18
N VAL A 59 -12.84 -3.87 -4.19
CA VAL A 59 -12.70 -2.65 -5.00
C VAL A 59 -12.99 -1.41 -4.16
N LEU A 60 -14.04 -1.43 -3.34
CA LEU A 60 -14.38 -0.32 -2.44
C LEU A 60 -13.29 -0.08 -1.40
N THR A 61 -12.69 -1.13 -0.85
CA THR A 61 -11.52 -1.00 0.03
C THR A 61 -10.34 -0.36 -0.69
N LEU A 62 -10.04 -0.76 -1.92
CA LEU A 62 -8.94 -0.18 -2.69
C LEU A 62 -9.17 1.31 -2.98
N ILE A 63 -10.40 1.68 -3.36
CA ILE A 63 -10.77 3.08 -3.60
C ILE A 63 -10.63 3.90 -2.30
N GLU A 64 -11.09 3.37 -1.17
CA GLU A 64 -10.95 4.01 0.15
C GLU A 64 -9.48 4.23 0.53
N PHE A 65 -8.63 3.24 0.24
CA PHE A 65 -7.19 3.36 0.46
C PHE A 65 -6.57 4.47 -0.40
N ILE A 66 -6.89 4.51 -1.70
CA ILE A 66 -6.42 5.55 -2.62
C ILE A 66 -6.93 6.93 -2.17
N ARG A 67 -8.20 7.05 -1.75
CA ARG A 67 -8.77 8.29 -1.22
C ARG A 67 -7.94 8.83 -0.06
N ARG A 68 -7.60 7.99 0.93
CA ARG A 68 -6.77 8.37 2.08
C ARG A 68 -5.35 8.78 1.69
N LEU A 69 -4.76 8.08 0.72
CA LEU A 69 -3.45 8.45 0.20
C LEU A 69 -3.49 9.82 -0.46
N LEU A 70 -4.50 10.07 -1.30
CA LEU A 70 -4.69 11.36 -1.94
C LEU A 70 -4.92 12.47 -0.91
N GLU A 71 -5.73 12.24 0.12
CA GLU A 71 -5.96 13.17 1.24
C GLU A 71 -4.64 13.50 1.96
N LYS A 72 -3.82 12.49 2.25
CA LYS A 72 -2.50 12.70 2.86
C LYS A 72 -1.56 13.49 1.97
N GLN A 73 -1.54 13.23 0.65
CA GLN A 73 -0.71 14.00 -0.27
C GLN A 73 -1.24 15.43 -0.45
N ALA A 74 -2.56 15.62 -0.42
CA ALA A 74 -3.20 16.93 -0.47
C ALA A 74 -2.69 17.80 0.67
N ILE A 75 -2.77 17.30 1.91
CA ILE A 75 -2.27 17.99 3.10
C ILE A 75 -0.79 18.35 2.94
N ARG A 76 0.05 17.40 2.52
CA ARG A 76 1.49 17.66 2.33
C ARG A 76 1.76 18.76 1.30
N ARG A 77 1.05 18.77 0.18
CA ARG A 77 1.21 19.79 -0.87
C ARG A 77 0.66 21.15 -0.44
N MET A 78 -0.44 21.17 0.33
CA MET A 78 -0.98 22.38 0.94
C MET A 78 0.02 23.00 1.91
N GLU A 79 0.60 22.20 2.82
CA GLU A 79 1.62 22.64 3.78
C GLU A 79 2.91 23.09 3.08
N GLY A 80 3.27 22.45 1.96
CA GLY A 80 4.42 22.81 1.12
C GLY A 80 4.21 24.04 0.23
N GLY A 81 2.99 24.56 0.12
CA GLY A 81 2.65 25.67 -0.79
C GLY A 81 2.63 25.28 -2.27
N ASP A 82 2.57 23.98 -2.58
CA ASP A 82 2.58 23.43 -3.94
C ASP A 82 1.19 23.50 -4.63
N LEU A 83 0.17 24.01 -3.94
CA LEU A 83 -1.20 24.15 -4.44
C LEU A 83 -1.71 25.59 -4.28
N SER A 84 -2.34 26.12 -5.33
CA SER A 84 -3.07 27.38 -5.25
C SER A 84 -4.38 27.23 -4.45
N PRO A 85 -4.94 28.32 -3.91
CA PRO A 85 -6.23 28.28 -3.22
C PRO A 85 -7.35 27.64 -4.04
N GLU A 86 -7.40 27.90 -5.34
CA GLU A 86 -8.40 27.35 -6.26
C GLU A 86 -8.22 25.83 -6.43
N GLN A 87 -6.97 25.35 -6.51
CA GLN A 87 -6.67 23.92 -6.59
C GLN A 87 -7.05 23.19 -5.30
N ILE A 88 -6.92 23.84 -4.15
CA ILE A 88 -7.35 23.29 -2.85
C ILE A 88 -8.86 23.12 -2.81
N GLU A 89 -9.61 24.13 -3.28
CA GLU A 89 -11.07 24.09 -3.34
C GLU A 89 -11.55 22.99 -4.30
N GLU A 90 -10.99 22.92 -5.50
CA GLU A 90 -11.33 21.89 -6.50
C GLU A 90 -11.06 20.47 -5.96
N LEU A 91 -9.93 20.28 -5.27
CA LEU A 91 -9.58 19.02 -4.64
C LEU A 91 -10.55 18.63 -3.52
N GLY A 92 -10.91 19.59 -2.67
CA GLY A 92 -11.91 19.37 -1.62
C GLY A 92 -13.26 18.94 -2.19
N LEU A 93 -13.74 19.63 -3.23
CA LEU A 93 -14.98 19.29 -3.93
C LEU A 93 -14.92 17.90 -4.57
N ALA A 94 -13.79 17.52 -5.15
CA ALA A 94 -13.61 16.19 -5.74
C ALA A 94 -13.66 15.09 -4.66
N LEU A 95 -13.02 15.29 -3.51
CA LEU A 95 -13.04 14.34 -2.40
C LEU A 95 -14.44 14.19 -1.78
N MET A 96 -15.21 15.28 -1.67
CA MET A 96 -16.60 15.25 -1.19
C MET A 96 -17.49 14.43 -2.12
N LYS A 97 -17.41 14.67 -3.44
CA LYS A 97 -18.16 13.90 -4.45
C LYS A 97 -17.79 12.42 -4.43
N LEU A 98 -16.51 12.10 -4.24
CA LEU A 98 -16.06 10.72 -4.11
C LEU A 98 -16.65 10.07 -2.86
N GLU A 99 -16.65 10.76 -1.72
CA GLU A 99 -17.26 10.25 -0.49
C GLU A 99 -18.76 9.98 -0.67
N GLU A 100 -19.51 10.88 -1.29
CA GLU A 100 -20.93 10.67 -1.59
C GLU A 100 -21.15 9.40 -2.44
N LYS A 101 -20.37 9.23 -3.51
CA LYS A 101 -20.45 8.03 -4.36
C LYS A 101 -20.05 6.76 -3.62
N MET A 102 -19.07 6.84 -2.72
CA MET A 102 -18.70 5.72 -1.85
C MET A 102 -19.85 5.32 -0.93
N GLN A 103 -20.60 6.29 -0.37
CA GLN A 103 -21.77 5.99 0.46
C GLN A 103 -22.89 5.32 -0.35
N GLU A 104 -23.17 5.81 -1.56
CA GLU A 104 -24.16 5.19 -2.46
C GLU A 104 -23.80 3.74 -2.78
N LEU A 105 -22.55 3.46 -3.16
CA LEU A 105 -22.09 2.11 -3.51
C LEU A 105 -22.08 1.18 -2.29
N LYS A 106 -21.59 1.65 -1.14
CA LYS A 106 -21.66 0.88 0.12
C LYS A 106 -23.10 0.48 0.45
N ALA A 107 -24.05 1.39 0.32
CA ALA A 107 -25.46 1.09 0.56
C ALA A 107 -26.02 0.05 -0.44
N GLN A 108 -25.65 0.13 -1.72
CA GLN A 108 -26.07 -0.84 -2.73
C GLN A 108 -25.58 -2.26 -2.44
N PHE A 109 -24.36 -2.40 -1.92
CA PHE A 109 -23.78 -3.70 -1.56
C PHE A 109 -24.02 -4.08 -0.09
N GLY A 110 -24.75 -3.28 0.68
CA GLY A 110 -25.01 -3.55 2.10
C GLY A 110 -23.75 -3.56 2.98
N LEU A 111 -22.71 -2.81 2.59
CA LEU A 111 -21.42 -2.75 3.26
C LEU A 111 -21.36 -1.57 4.23
N ALA A 112 -20.88 -1.80 5.44
CA ALA A 112 -20.51 -0.76 6.39
C ALA A 112 -19.08 -0.26 6.14
N LYS A 113 -18.68 0.81 6.85
CA LYS A 113 -17.32 1.34 6.74
C LYS A 113 -16.29 0.32 7.26
N GLU A 114 -16.66 -0.39 8.31
CA GLU A 114 -15.83 -1.39 9.00
C GLU A 114 -15.58 -2.60 8.11
N ASP A 115 -16.53 -2.92 7.22
CA ASP A 115 -16.36 -3.99 6.25
C ASP A 115 -15.23 -3.71 5.28
N LEU A 116 -14.94 -2.45 4.96
CA LEU A 116 -13.82 -2.14 4.07
C LEU A 116 -12.47 -2.51 4.70
N ASN A 117 -12.40 -2.79 6.01
CA ASN A 117 -11.16 -3.24 6.64
C ASN A 117 -10.83 -4.69 6.25
N LEU A 118 -10.22 -4.84 5.07
CA LEU A 118 -9.72 -6.13 4.62
C LEU A 118 -8.43 -6.48 5.34
N ASP A 119 -8.48 -7.63 6.02
CA ASP A 119 -7.31 -8.37 6.42
C ASP A 119 -6.83 -9.21 5.25
N LEU A 120 -5.70 -8.84 4.67
CA LEU A 120 -5.06 -9.59 3.59
C LEU A 120 -4.16 -10.71 4.15
N GLY A 121 -4.26 -11.02 5.44
CA GLY A 121 -3.43 -11.97 6.14
C GLY A 121 -1.98 -11.48 6.20
N PRO A 122 -1.00 -12.22 5.65
CA PRO A 122 0.42 -11.86 5.77
C PRO A 122 0.76 -10.50 5.13
N VAL A 123 -0.01 -10.05 4.12
CA VAL A 123 0.18 -8.74 3.46
C VAL A 123 -0.22 -7.57 4.37
N GLY A 124 -0.88 -7.86 5.51
CA GLY A 124 -1.33 -6.88 6.49
C GLY A 124 -2.78 -6.42 6.26
N ARG A 125 -3.25 -5.50 7.11
CA ARG A 125 -4.57 -4.89 6.98
C ARG A 125 -4.48 -3.62 6.13
N LEU A 126 -5.42 -3.43 5.23
CA LEU A 126 -5.47 -2.24 4.38
C LEU A 126 -5.96 -0.97 5.12
N ILE A 127 -6.51 -1.12 6.34
CA ILE A 127 -7.15 -0.02 7.08
C ILE A 127 -6.87 -0.04 8.59
#